data_AF-A0A532C7B2-F1
#
_entry.id   AF-A0A532C7B2-F1
#
_cell.length_a   1.000
_cell.length_b   1.000
_cell.length_c   1.000
_cell.angle_alpha   90.00
_cell.angle_beta   90.00
_cell.angle_gamma   90.00
#
_symmetry.space_group_name_H-M   'P 1'
#
loop_
_entity.id
_entity.type
_entity.pdbx_description
1 polymer ?
#
loop_
_entity_poly.entity_id
_entity_poly.type
_entity_poly.pdbx_seq_one_letter_code
_entity_poly.pdbx_strand_id
1 'polypeptide(L)'
;MNSTMSLHLAPIVAAVAALLLTGCGHRATVPLSVSADHSAGDRSVLEGEWEYEDGGAVVLRLDDQGNGTYAFKDGRFETLQLNGRTWIGKWSQKENDREGGFVVNLSADAVEGDGTWWYERIGANTSPSEKGGTFHLTRKTSMTRLGDTPPAP
;
A
#
# COMPACT_ATOMS: atom_id res chain seq x y z
N MET A 1 -42.55 43.33 -17.74
CA MET A 1 -41.88 43.54 -16.46
C MET A 1 -40.43 43.10 -16.65
N ASN A 2 -39.54 43.89 -17.24
CA ASN A 2 -38.93 45.13 -16.77
C ASN A 2 -38.30 44.92 -15.39
N SER A 3 -36.98 44.68 -15.36
CA SER A 3 -36.05 45.48 -14.54
C SER A 3 -34.60 45.08 -14.83
N THR A 4 -33.98 45.94 -15.63
CA THR A 4 -32.56 46.22 -15.76
C THR A 4 -32.05 46.90 -14.48
N MET A 5 -30.85 46.58 -13.99
CA MET A 5 -30.02 47.45 -13.14
C MET A 5 -28.61 46.83 -13.12
N SER A 6 -27.65 47.33 -13.91
CA SER A 6 -26.86 48.56 -13.78
C SER A 6 -25.49 48.27 -13.16
N LEU A 7 -24.46 48.40 -14.00
CA LEU A 7 -23.04 48.47 -13.64
C LEU A 7 -22.75 49.69 -12.76
N HIS A 8 -21.80 49.54 -11.84
CA HIS A 8 -20.97 50.64 -11.37
C HIS A 8 -19.48 50.35 -11.63
N LEU A 9 -18.92 51.10 -12.58
CA LEU A 9 -17.53 51.58 -12.65
C LEU A 9 -17.24 52.48 -11.42
N ALA A 10 -16.03 52.70 -10.90
CA ALA A 10 -14.66 52.29 -11.23
C ALA A 10 -13.71 52.74 -10.06
N PRO A 11 -12.49 53.29 -10.27
CA PRO A 11 -11.22 52.66 -9.83
C PRO A 11 -10.39 53.58 -8.92
N ILE A 12 -9.89 53.16 -7.75
CA ILE A 12 -9.08 54.06 -6.92
C ILE A 12 -7.89 53.36 -6.25
N VAL A 13 -6.72 53.74 -6.79
CA VAL A 13 -5.43 53.99 -6.14
C VAL A 13 -4.48 52.80 -5.91
N ALA A 14 -3.41 52.84 -6.70
CA ALA A 14 -2.15 52.18 -6.46
C ALA A 14 -1.51 52.68 -5.15
N ALA A 15 -1.03 51.75 -4.34
CA ALA A 15 0.01 52.02 -3.36
C ALA A 15 1.10 50.96 -3.53
N VAL A 16 2.17 51.36 -4.22
CA VAL A 16 3.43 50.62 -4.27
C VAL A 16 4.07 50.74 -2.90
N ALA A 17 4.22 49.62 -2.20
CA ALA A 17 5.10 49.52 -1.04
C ALA A 17 6.05 48.35 -1.27
N ALA A 18 7.21 48.66 -1.83
CA ALA A 18 8.34 47.74 -1.88
C ALA A 18 8.92 47.60 -0.46
N LEU A 19 8.67 46.46 0.17
CA LEU A 19 9.37 46.04 1.38
C LEU A 19 10.40 44.96 0.99
N LEU A 20 11.63 45.42 0.78
CA LEU A 20 12.81 44.55 0.73
C LEU A 20 13.11 44.07 2.15
N LEU A 21 12.56 42.92 2.51
CA LEU A 21 13.04 42.16 3.66
C LEU A 21 14.06 41.14 3.17
N THR A 22 15.33 41.48 3.31
CA THR A 22 16.47 40.58 3.17
C THR A 22 16.41 39.57 4.32
N GLY A 23 15.61 38.52 4.15
CA GLY A 23 15.60 37.37 5.04
C GLY A 23 16.77 36.46 4.69
N CYS A 24 17.79 36.39 5.55
CA CYS A 24 18.80 35.35 5.53
C CYS A 24 18.12 34.00 5.78
N GLY A 25 17.64 33.37 4.71
CA GLY A 25 17.16 32.00 4.72
C GLY A 25 18.32 31.10 5.12
N HIS A 26 18.33 30.66 6.38
CA HIS A 26 19.05 29.47 6.78
C HIS A 26 18.67 28.38 5.78
N ARG A 27 19.67 27.80 5.09
CA ARG A 27 19.47 26.58 4.32
C ARG A 27 18.95 25.54 5.30
N ALA A 28 17.63 25.38 5.33
CA ALA A 28 17.02 24.15 5.77
C ALA A 28 17.60 23.09 4.85
N THR A 29 18.53 22.30 5.37
CA THR A 29 18.86 21.01 4.78
C THR A 29 17.57 20.22 4.84
N VAL A 30 16.78 20.30 3.77
CA VAL A 30 15.66 19.41 3.53
C VAL A 30 16.28 18.01 3.59
N PRO A 31 15.94 17.15 4.56
CA PRO A 31 16.32 15.75 4.42
C PRO A 31 15.73 15.32 3.09
N LEU A 32 16.61 14.81 2.22
CA LEU A 32 16.21 14.19 0.97
C LEU A 32 15.25 13.07 1.39
N SER A 33 13.95 13.34 1.39
CA SER A 33 12.96 12.28 1.33
C SER A 33 13.29 11.60 0.02
N VAL A 34 14.00 10.47 0.12
CA VAL A 34 14.03 9.47 -0.92
C VAL A 34 12.58 9.08 -1.08
N SER A 35 11.88 9.81 -1.94
CA SER A 35 10.72 9.27 -2.63
C SER A 35 11.27 8.05 -3.31
N ALA A 36 11.13 6.90 -2.65
CA ALA A 36 11.31 5.62 -3.27
C ALA A 36 10.33 5.65 -4.44
N ASP A 37 10.88 5.96 -5.60
CA ASP A 37 10.18 5.96 -6.86
C ASP A 37 10.00 4.47 -7.17
N HIS A 38 9.01 3.89 -6.48
CA HIS A 38 8.53 2.53 -6.72
C HIS A 38 7.92 2.57 -8.11
N SER A 39 8.81 2.50 -9.10
CA SER A 39 8.47 2.32 -10.50
C SER A 39 7.46 1.18 -10.56
N ALA A 40 6.41 1.35 -11.34
CA ALA A 40 5.44 0.30 -11.57
C ALA A 40 6.18 -1.02 -11.89
N GLY A 41 6.10 -1.99 -10.97
CA GLY A 41 6.65 -3.32 -11.18
C GLY A 41 7.81 -3.79 -10.29
N ASP A 42 8.28 -3.03 -9.29
CA ASP A 42 9.20 -3.64 -8.30
C ASP A 42 8.44 -4.47 -7.26
N ARG A 43 8.16 -5.72 -7.62
CA ARG A 43 7.44 -6.69 -6.78
C ARG A 43 8.31 -7.25 -5.66
N SER A 44 9.62 -7.01 -5.66
CA SER A 44 10.52 -7.46 -4.59
C SER A 44 10.19 -6.81 -3.25
N VAL A 45 9.53 -5.65 -3.26
CA VAL A 45 8.98 -5.04 -2.05
C VAL A 45 7.94 -5.95 -1.37
N LEU A 46 7.34 -6.93 -2.04
CA LEU A 46 6.43 -7.88 -1.40
C LEU A 46 7.17 -9.06 -0.75
N GLU A 47 8.43 -9.31 -1.12
CA GLU A 47 9.18 -10.48 -0.67
C GLU A 47 9.31 -10.53 0.86
N GLY A 48 9.24 -11.75 1.40
CA GLY A 48 9.52 -12.04 2.80
C GLY A 48 8.34 -12.65 3.55
N GLU A 49 8.46 -12.68 4.88
CA GLU A 49 7.39 -13.15 5.76
C GLU A 49 6.47 -12.00 6.17
N TRP A 50 5.17 -12.27 6.09
CA TRP A 50 4.09 -11.39 6.52
C TRP A 50 3.20 -12.12 7.52
N GLU A 51 2.69 -11.39 8.48
CA GLU A 51 1.55 -11.80 9.28
C GLU A 51 0.28 -11.40 8.53
N TYR A 52 -0.58 -12.39 8.23
CA TYR A 52 -1.90 -12.21 7.64
C TYR A 52 -2.95 -12.39 8.73
N GLU A 53 -3.76 -11.36 8.95
CA GLU A 53 -4.76 -11.34 10.01
C GLU A 53 -6.18 -11.22 9.45
N ASP A 54 -6.98 -12.28 9.63
CA ASP A 54 -8.40 -12.35 9.29
C ASP A 54 -9.12 -13.24 10.32
N GLY A 55 -9.57 -12.65 11.43
CA GLY A 55 -10.11 -13.38 12.59
C GLY A 55 -9.07 -14.24 13.35
N GLY A 56 -7.85 -14.36 12.81
CA GLY A 56 -6.67 -14.99 13.40
C GLY A 56 -5.44 -14.74 12.52
N ALA A 57 -4.25 -14.81 13.11
CA ALA A 57 -2.98 -14.53 12.45
C ALA A 57 -2.32 -15.81 11.89
N VAL A 58 -1.87 -15.77 10.63
CA VAL A 58 -1.05 -16.82 10.00
C VAL A 58 0.14 -16.22 9.26
N VAL A 59 1.21 -16.98 9.11
CA VAL A 59 2.39 -16.53 8.36
C VAL A 59 2.20 -16.79 6.86
N LEU A 60 2.17 -15.70 6.07
CA LEU A 60 2.25 -15.69 4.62
C LEU A 60 3.72 -15.48 4.21
N ARG A 61 4.25 -16.35 3.34
CA ARG A 61 5.62 -16.24 2.82
C ARG A 61 5.58 -15.92 1.34
N LEU A 62 6.09 -14.76 0.95
CA LEU A 62 6.12 -14.27 -0.42
C LEU A 62 7.54 -14.38 -1.00
N ASP A 63 7.64 -14.81 -2.26
CA ASP A 63 8.85 -14.77 -3.09
C ASP A 63 9.11 -13.37 -3.68
N ASP A 64 10.18 -13.24 -4.46
CA ASP A 64 10.58 -11.98 -5.12
C ASP A 64 9.58 -11.50 -6.18
N GLN A 65 8.64 -12.35 -6.60
CA GLN A 65 7.52 -12.01 -7.47
C GLN A 65 6.25 -11.68 -6.68
N GLY A 66 6.29 -11.72 -5.34
CA GLY A 66 5.13 -11.53 -4.48
C GLY A 66 4.13 -12.69 -4.53
N ASN A 67 4.52 -13.88 -5.01
CA ASN A 67 3.69 -15.08 -4.91
C ASN A 67 4.07 -15.83 -3.65
N GLY A 68 3.12 -16.52 -3.04
CA GLY A 68 3.44 -17.15 -1.77
C GLY A 68 2.39 -18.05 -1.19
N THR A 69 2.70 -18.61 -0.03
CA THR A 69 1.85 -19.60 0.64
C THR A 69 1.69 -19.29 2.13
N TYR A 70 0.56 -19.75 2.68
CA TYR A 70 0.28 -19.77 4.11
C TYR A 70 -0.30 -21.12 4.50
N ALA A 71 0.01 -21.60 5.71
CA ALA A 71 -0.26 -22.99 6.08
C ALA A 71 -1.75 -23.32 6.23
N PHE A 72 -2.57 -22.34 6.64
CA PHE A 72 -3.99 -22.56 6.85
C PHE A 72 -4.68 -22.94 5.53
N LYS A 73 -5.24 -24.14 5.47
CA LYS A 73 -6.02 -24.65 4.33
C LYS A 73 -5.25 -24.77 3.01
N ASP A 74 -3.94 -24.98 3.11
CA ASP A 74 -3.01 -25.03 1.95
C ASP A 74 -3.22 -23.80 1.05
N GLY A 75 -3.05 -22.64 1.70
CA GLY A 75 -3.38 -21.33 1.14
C GLY A 75 -2.26 -20.79 0.26
N ARG A 76 -2.63 -20.18 -0.86
CA ARG A 76 -1.70 -19.56 -1.81
C ARG A 76 -2.18 -18.17 -2.23
N PHE A 77 -1.25 -17.24 -2.33
CA PHE A 77 -1.41 -15.93 -2.96
C PHE A 77 -0.64 -15.90 -4.28
N GLU A 78 -1.27 -15.34 -5.30
CA GLU A 78 -0.67 -15.06 -6.60
C GLU A 78 -0.82 -13.58 -6.90
N THR A 79 0.30 -12.92 -7.16
CA THR A 79 0.28 -11.50 -7.47
C THR A 79 0.01 -11.29 -8.96
N LEU A 80 -1.03 -10.53 -9.27
CA LEU A 80 -1.36 -10.14 -10.64
C LEU A 80 -0.71 -8.79 -10.99
N GLN A 81 -0.84 -7.80 -10.10
CA GLN A 81 -0.34 -6.44 -10.33
C GLN A 81 0.13 -5.79 -9.03
N LEU A 82 1.13 -4.92 -9.14
CA LEU A 82 1.53 -4.00 -8.09
C LEU A 82 1.73 -2.62 -8.71
N ASN A 83 0.79 -1.72 -8.44
CA ASN A 83 0.75 -0.37 -9.02
C ASN A 83 0.90 0.65 -7.89
N GLY A 84 2.12 1.15 -7.70
CA GLY A 84 2.46 1.96 -6.53
C GLY A 84 2.25 1.16 -5.25
N ARG A 85 1.27 1.56 -4.42
CA ARG A 85 0.92 0.88 -3.17
C ARG A 85 -0.26 -0.09 -3.29
N THR A 86 -0.89 -0.16 -4.47
CA THR A 86 -2.04 -1.04 -4.68
C THR A 86 -1.57 -2.37 -5.23
N TRP A 87 -1.70 -3.41 -4.41
CA TRP A 87 -1.37 -4.78 -4.71
C TRP A 87 -2.65 -5.57 -5.04
N ILE A 88 -2.71 -6.17 -6.22
CA ILE A 88 -3.88 -6.92 -6.72
C ILE A 88 -3.44 -8.34 -7.02
N GLY A 89 -4.24 -9.32 -6.59
CA GLY A 89 -3.92 -10.71 -6.82
C GLY A 89 -5.08 -11.66 -6.69
N LYS A 90 -4.74 -12.95 -6.71
CA LYS A 90 -5.65 -14.06 -6.46
C LYS A 90 -5.21 -14.83 -5.23
N TRP A 91 -6.19 -15.35 -4.51
CA TRP A 91 -5.96 -16.31 -3.45
C TRP A 91 -6.62 -17.65 -3.79
N SER A 92 -6.06 -18.74 -3.27
CA SER A 92 -6.66 -20.07 -3.35
C SER A 92 -6.40 -20.84 -2.05
N GLN A 93 -7.32 -21.73 -1.69
CA GLN A 93 -7.20 -22.67 -0.58
C GLN A 93 -7.54 -24.05 -1.10
N LYS A 94 -6.53 -24.91 -1.24
CA LYS A 94 -6.71 -26.22 -1.86
C LYS A 94 -7.58 -27.15 -1.00
N GLU A 95 -7.41 -27.13 0.32
CA GLU A 95 -8.14 -28.04 1.21
C GLU A 95 -9.66 -27.78 1.25
N ASN A 96 -10.06 -26.51 1.09
CA ASN A 96 -11.47 -26.13 1.11
C ASN A 96 -12.06 -26.00 -0.31
N ASP A 97 -11.24 -26.18 -1.34
CA ASP A 97 -11.57 -25.97 -2.75
C ASP A 97 -12.21 -24.59 -3.01
N ARG A 98 -11.49 -23.53 -2.65
CA ARG A 98 -11.95 -22.14 -2.82
C ARG A 98 -10.88 -21.28 -3.44
N GLU A 99 -11.31 -20.26 -4.15
CA GLU A 99 -10.45 -19.23 -4.72
C GLU A 99 -11.20 -17.92 -4.92
N GLY A 100 -10.42 -16.86 -5.08
CA GLY A 100 -10.95 -15.58 -5.53
C GLY A 100 -9.87 -14.53 -5.66
N GLY A 101 -10.30 -13.27 -5.64
CA GLY A 101 -9.41 -12.13 -5.80
C GLY A 101 -9.18 -11.39 -4.49
N PHE A 102 -8.16 -10.54 -4.49
CA PHE A 102 -7.92 -9.58 -3.43
C PHE A 102 -7.34 -8.26 -3.98
N VAL A 103 -7.52 -7.20 -3.19
CA VAL A 103 -6.78 -5.94 -3.32
C VAL A 103 -6.24 -5.56 -1.94
N VAL A 104 -4.97 -5.16 -1.89
CA VAL A 104 -4.30 -4.61 -0.71
C VAL A 104 -3.81 -3.20 -1.02
N ASN A 105 -3.99 -2.29 -0.07
CA ASN A 105 -3.34 -1.00 -0.07
C ASN A 105 -2.21 -1.01 0.97
N LEU A 106 -0.97 -0.97 0.49
CA LEU A 106 0.22 -0.96 1.33
C LEU A 106 0.43 0.41 1.97
N SER A 107 1.08 0.41 3.14
CA SER A 107 1.67 1.58 3.76
C SER A 107 2.77 2.20 2.88
N ALA A 108 3.15 3.44 3.15
CA ALA A 108 4.14 4.16 2.32
C ALA A 108 5.53 3.50 2.31
N ASP A 109 5.88 2.83 3.41
CA ASP A 109 7.11 2.08 3.64
C ASP A 109 6.96 0.56 3.36
N ALA A 110 5.78 0.12 2.91
CA ALA A 110 5.47 -1.28 2.58
C ALA A 110 5.82 -2.26 3.72
N VAL A 111 5.57 -1.86 4.97
CA VAL A 111 5.66 -2.73 6.14
C VAL A 111 4.30 -3.20 6.63
N GLU A 112 3.22 -2.55 6.21
CA GLU A 112 1.84 -2.89 6.54
C GLU A 112 0.94 -2.78 5.32
N GLY A 113 -0.27 -3.33 5.38
CA GLY A 113 -1.29 -3.12 4.36
C GLY A 113 -2.67 -3.60 4.73
N ASP A 114 -3.69 -2.86 4.30
CA ASP A 114 -5.09 -3.22 4.48
C ASP A 114 -5.65 -3.85 3.22
N GLY A 115 -6.25 -5.03 3.38
CA GLY A 115 -6.73 -5.88 2.30
C GLY A 115 -8.24 -6.10 2.30
N THR A 116 -8.79 -6.32 1.12
CA THR A 116 -10.14 -6.87 0.91
C THR A 116 -10.02 -8.07 -0.02
N TRP A 117 -10.67 -9.18 0.32
CA TRP A 117 -10.73 -10.38 -0.51
C TRP A 117 -12.18 -10.72 -0.85
N TRP A 118 -12.41 -11.43 -1.95
CA TRP A 118 -13.73 -11.94 -2.36
C TRP A 118 -13.60 -13.35 -2.94
N TYR A 119 -14.73 -14.05 -3.05
CA TYR A 119 -14.79 -15.36 -3.72
C TYR A 119 -15.03 -15.18 -5.22
N GLU A 120 -14.33 -15.97 -6.04
CA GLU A 120 -14.66 -16.19 -7.46
C GLU A 120 -15.22 -17.59 -7.67
N ARG A 121 -14.78 -18.58 -6.86
CA ARG A 121 -15.29 -19.94 -6.90
C ARG A 121 -15.24 -20.63 -5.53
N ILE A 122 -16.27 -21.43 -5.24
CA ILE A 122 -16.35 -22.32 -4.08
C ILE A 122 -16.82 -23.69 -4.57
N GLY A 123 -15.96 -24.70 -4.53
CA GLY A 123 -16.27 -26.01 -5.08
C GLY A 123 -16.61 -25.91 -6.57
N ALA A 124 -17.76 -26.47 -6.95
CA ALA A 124 -18.31 -26.37 -8.30
C ALA A 124 -19.06 -25.04 -8.58
N ASN A 125 -19.28 -24.18 -7.58
CA ASN A 125 -19.99 -22.92 -7.76
C ASN A 125 -19.04 -21.81 -8.25
N THR A 126 -19.25 -21.34 -9.49
CA THR A 126 -18.46 -20.27 -10.14
C THR A 126 -19.08 -18.88 -10.03
N SER A 127 -20.17 -18.73 -9.27
CA SER A 127 -20.74 -17.42 -8.93
C SER A 127 -21.24 -17.42 -7.48
N PRO A 128 -20.32 -17.51 -6.51
CA PRO A 128 -20.67 -17.45 -5.09
C PRO A 128 -21.39 -16.15 -4.72
N SER A 129 -22.37 -16.25 -3.82
CA SER A 129 -23.09 -15.09 -3.24
C SER A 129 -22.53 -14.72 -1.86
N GLU A 130 -21.67 -15.58 -1.34
CA GLU A 130 -20.94 -15.46 -0.11
C GLU A 130 -20.10 -14.18 -0.12
N LYS A 131 -20.19 -13.44 0.97
CA LYS A 131 -19.42 -12.20 1.10
C LYS A 131 -17.94 -12.52 1.28
N GLY A 132 -17.13 -11.63 0.73
CA GLY A 132 -15.72 -11.55 1.04
C GLY A 132 -15.45 -11.02 2.45
N GLY A 133 -14.20 -10.66 2.70
CA GLY A 133 -13.74 -10.14 3.98
C GLY A 133 -12.67 -9.08 3.82
N THR A 134 -12.23 -8.55 4.97
CA THR A 134 -11.09 -7.64 5.08
C THR A 134 -10.02 -8.29 5.93
N PHE A 135 -8.76 -7.96 5.66
CA PHE A 135 -7.62 -8.49 6.40
C PHE A 135 -6.56 -7.41 6.56
N HIS A 136 -5.67 -7.60 7.53
CA HIS A 136 -4.48 -6.78 7.70
C HIS A 136 -3.23 -7.59 7.45
N LEU A 137 -2.20 -6.94 6.89
CA LEU A 137 -0.88 -7.50 6.70
C LEU A 137 0.14 -6.69 7.47
N THR A 138 1.02 -7.38 8.18
CA THR A 138 2.18 -6.76 8.83
C THR A 138 3.44 -7.54 8.50
N ARG A 139 4.48 -6.85 8.00
CA ARG A 139 5.74 -7.48 7.66
C ARG A 139 6.41 -7.98 8.94
N LYS A 140 6.81 -9.25 8.95
CA LYS A 140 7.59 -9.80 10.04
C LYS A 140 9.02 -9.30 9.91
N THR A 141 9.42 -8.40 10.80
CA THR A 141 10.82 -8.01 10.91
C THR A 141 11.60 -9.20 11.47
N SER A 142 12.46 -9.77 10.64
CA SER A 142 13.44 -10.76 11.11
C SER A 142 14.46 -10.03 11.98
N MET A 143 14.42 -10.23 13.30
CA MET A 143 15.51 -9.82 14.19
C MET A 143 16.73 -10.74 14.01
N THR A 144 17.40 -10.67 12.86
CA THR A 144 18.66 -11.39 12.59
C THR A 144 19.49 -10.48 11.64
N ARG A 145 20.62 -9.84 11.97
CA ARG A 145 21.72 -10.13 12.90
C ARG A 145 22.18 -8.85 13.63
N LEU A 146 22.19 -8.86 14.95
CA LEU A 146 23.06 -7.98 15.75
C LEU A 146 23.70 -8.81 16.87
N GLY A 147 24.39 -9.88 16.49
CA GLY A 147 25.00 -10.84 17.44
C GLY A 147 26.27 -11.51 16.95
N ASP A 148 26.57 -11.47 15.65
CA ASP A 148 27.81 -12.03 15.10
C ASP A 148 28.95 -10.99 15.21
N THR A 149 29.41 -10.71 16.43
CA THR A 149 30.76 -10.17 16.62
C THR A 149 31.73 -11.37 16.60
N PRO A 150 32.61 -11.49 15.59
CA PRO A 150 33.65 -12.52 15.61
C PRO A 150 34.53 -12.33 16.86
N PRO A 151 34.93 -13.39 17.58
CA PRO A 151 35.95 -13.26 18.60
C PRO A 151 37.23 -12.71 17.94
N ALA A 152 37.80 -11.68 18.57
CA ALA A 152 39.05 -11.06 18.14
C ALA A 152 40.20 -12.10 18.13
N PRO A 153 41.20 -11.94 17.24
CA PRO A 153 42.24 -12.92 16.98
C PRO A 153 43.14 -13.24 18.17
#